data_AF-A0A7Y2GGP4-F1
#
_entry.id   AF-A0A7Y2GGP4-F1
#
_cell.length_a   1.000
_cell.length_b   1.000
_cell.length_c   1.000
_cell.angle_alpha   90.00
_cell.angle_beta   90.00
_cell.angle_gamma   90.00
#
_symmetry.space_group_name_H-M   'P 1'
#
loop_
_entity.id
_entity.type
_entity.pdbx_description
1 polymer ?
#
loop_
_entity_poly.entity_id
_entity_poly.type
_entity_poly.pdbx_seq_one_letter_code
_entity_poly.pdbx_strand_id
1 'polypeptide(L)'
;MKTNPARGMRDFLPDQVRKRDYVIGVIRTVYEKYGFEPLETPAVENLSTLTNKYGDEGDQLMFKILKRGEKLKKKLESGEI
;
A
#
# COMPACT_ATOMS: atom_id res chain seq x y z
N MET A 1 -17.51 3.59 -20.75
CA MET A 1 -16.89 2.98 -19.55
C MET A 1 -15.69 3.84 -19.17
N LYS A 2 -15.59 4.34 -17.93
CA LYS A 2 -14.38 5.06 -17.49
C LYS A 2 -13.29 4.01 -17.24
N THR A 3 -12.20 4.09 -18.00
CA THR A 3 -11.05 3.17 -17.91
C THR A 3 -9.87 3.78 -17.18
N ASN A 4 -10.04 4.97 -16.60
CA ASN A 4 -8.97 5.64 -15.86
C ASN A 4 -8.59 4.85 -14.60
N PRO A 5 -7.31 4.84 -14.22
CA PRO A 5 -6.88 4.32 -12.93
C PRO A 5 -7.63 4.98 -11.76
N ALA A 6 -7.60 4.31 -10.61
CA ALA A 6 -8.08 4.89 -9.36
C ALA A 6 -7.44 6.27 -9.09
N ARG A 7 -8.18 7.16 -8.41
CA ARG A 7 -7.73 8.53 -8.15
C ARG A 7 -6.40 8.52 -7.41
N GLY A 8 -5.39 9.20 -7.97
CA GLY A 8 -4.04 9.27 -7.41
C GLY A 8 -3.08 8.20 -7.94
N MET A 9 -3.55 7.27 -8.78
CA MET A 9 -2.74 6.25 -9.43
C MET A 9 -2.49 6.61 -10.90
N ARG A 10 -1.36 6.14 -11.44
CA ARG A 10 -0.98 6.32 -12.84
C ARG A 10 -0.23 5.11 -13.36
N ASP A 11 -0.32 4.87 -14.66
CA ASP A 11 0.48 3.85 -15.33
C ASP A 11 1.91 4.33 -15.53
N PHE A 12 2.87 3.40 -15.45
CA PHE A 12 4.24 3.61 -15.86
C PHE A 12 4.52 2.78 -17.11
N LEU A 13 4.87 3.44 -18.20
CA LEU A 13 5.18 2.79 -19.46
C LEU A 13 6.61 2.22 -19.46
N PRO A 14 6.98 1.34 -20.42
CA PRO A 14 8.25 0.62 -20.39
C PRO A 14 9.50 1.50 -20.22
N ASP A 15 9.54 2.67 -20.86
CA ASP A 15 10.67 3.61 -20.70
C ASP A 15 10.80 4.14 -19.27
N GLN A 16 9.68 4.43 -18.62
CA GLN A 16 9.66 4.91 -17.24
C GLN A 16 10.04 3.82 -16.26
N VAL A 17 9.56 2.59 -16.47
CA VAL A 17 9.91 1.43 -15.65
C VAL A 17 11.41 1.16 -15.71
N ARG A 18 12.00 1.09 -16.90
CA ARG A 18 13.46 0.91 -17.07
C ARG A 18 14.28 1.96 -16.32
N LYS A 19 13.88 3.23 -16.40
CA LYS A 19 14.55 4.32 -15.68
C LYS A 19 14.43 4.18 -14.17
N ARG A 20 13.27 3.77 -13.66
CA ARG A 20 13.04 3.52 -12.23
C ARG A 20 13.88 2.36 -11.72
N ASP A 21 13.91 1.25 -12.46
CA ASP A 21 14.68 0.06 -12.10
C ASP A 21 16.18 0.37 -12.02
N TYR A 22 16.70 1.17 -12.96
CA TYR A 22 18.08 1.66 -12.92
C TYR A 22 18.37 2.44 -11.63
N VAL A 23 17.52 3.42 -11.29
CA VAL A 23 17.71 4.26 -10.09
C VAL A 23 17.67 3.42 -8.81
N ILE A 24 16.67 2.53 -8.69
CA ILE A 24 16.55 1.62 -7.54
C ILE A 24 17.76 0.69 -7.45
N GLY A 25 18.27 0.20 -8.59
CA GLY A 25 19.46 -0.65 -8.65
C GLY A 25 20.73 0.04 -8.19
N VAL A 26 20.93 1.32 -8.56
CA VAL A 26 22.05 2.13 -8.06
C VAL A 26 22.00 2.25 -6.54
N ILE A 27 20.83 2.58 -5.98
CA ILE A 27 20.64 2.70 -4.53
C ILE A 27 20.96 1.35 -3.87
N ARG A 28 20.34 0.26 -4.33
CA ARG A 28 20.55 -1.08 -3.78
C ARG A 28 22.03 -1.48 -3.75
N THR A 29 22.74 -1.27 -4.86
CA THR A 29 24.17 -1.58 -4.99
C THR A 29 25.01 -0.84 -3.94
N VAL A 30 24.65 0.39 -3.62
CA VAL A 30 25.33 1.16 -2.56
C VAL A 30 25.07 0.53 -1.20
N TYR A 31 23.83 0.24 -0.84
CA TYR A 31 23.50 -0.37 0.46
C TYR A 31 24.17 -1.74 0.65
N GLU A 32 24.14 -2.60 -0.38
CA GLU A 32 24.77 -3.93 -0.33
C GLU A 32 26.29 -3.84 -0.13
N LYS A 33 26.97 -2.82 -0.68
CA LYS A 33 28.40 -2.58 -0.44
C LYS A 33 28.74 -2.29 1.02
N TYR A 34 27.79 -1.81 1.81
CA TYR A 34 27.97 -1.54 3.24
C TYR A 34 27.40 -2.67 4.12
N GLY A 35 27.09 -3.84 3.54
CA GLY A 35 26.67 -5.03 4.28
C GLY A 35 25.19 -5.03 4.69
N PHE A 36 24.37 -4.14 4.12
CA PHE A 36 22.92 -4.18 4.32
C PHE A 36 22.29 -5.24 3.42
N GLU A 37 21.40 -6.05 3.98
CA GLU A 37 20.64 -7.06 3.25
C GLU A 37 19.26 -6.53 2.85
N PRO A 38 18.76 -6.91 1.66
CA PRO A 38 17.40 -6.56 1.27
C PRO A 38 16.38 -7.33 2.11
N LEU A 39 15.34 -6.64 2.57
CA LEU A 39 14.17 -7.20 3.24
C LEU A 39 12.91 -6.67 2.56
N GLU A 40 11.96 -7.56 2.28
CA GLU A 40 10.64 -7.19 1.77
C GLU A 40 9.57 -7.68 2.74
N THR A 41 8.62 -6.81 3.05
CA THR A 41 7.45 -7.11 3.88
C THR A 41 6.19 -7.16 3.00
N PRO A 42 5.15 -7.90 3.39
CA PRO A 42 3.87 -7.87 2.69
C PRO A 42 3.34 -6.44 2.47
N ALA A 43 2.65 -6.22 1.35
CA ALA A 43 2.03 -4.92 1.03
C ALA A 43 0.88 -4.54 1.98
N VAL A 44 0.36 -5.51 2.74
CA VAL A 44 -0.73 -5.35 3.70
C VAL A 44 -0.34 -6.06 4.99
N GLU A 45 -0.47 -5.36 6.11
CA GLU A 45 -0.21 -5.87 7.46
C GLU A 45 -1.47 -5.86 8.32
N ASN A 46 -1.41 -6.56 9.46
CA ASN A 46 -2.48 -6.49 10.45
C ASN A 46 -2.65 -5.06 10.97
N LEU A 47 -3.90 -4.60 11.10
CA LEU A 47 -4.19 -3.24 11.57
C LEU A 47 -3.54 -2.96 12.93
N SER A 48 -3.57 -3.93 13.85
CA SER A 48 -2.93 -3.83 15.17
C SER A 48 -1.41 -3.64 15.12
N THR A 49 -0.75 -4.03 14.02
CA THR A 49 0.69 -3.84 13.83
C THR A 49 1.01 -2.38 13.50
N LEU A 50 0.12 -1.69 12.76
CA LEU A 50 0.38 -0.36 12.19
C LEU A 50 -0.29 0.80 12.96
N THR A 51 -1.42 0.55 13.64
CA THR A 51 -2.17 1.59 14.39
C THR A 51 -1.35 2.14 15.57
N ASN A 52 -1.51 3.43 15.86
CA ASN A 52 -0.80 4.18 16.91
C ASN A 52 0.74 4.25 16.74
N LYS A 53 1.30 3.88 15.59
CA LYS A 53 2.75 3.98 15.31
C LYS A 53 3.18 5.31 14.71
N TYR A 54 2.23 6.01 14.07
CA TYR A 54 2.51 7.21 13.27
C TYR A 54 1.72 8.44 13.73
N GLY A 55 1.20 8.41 14.97
CA GLY A 55 0.30 9.44 15.52
C GLY A 55 -1.10 9.44 14.90
N ASP A 56 -1.97 10.30 15.42
CA ASP A 56 -3.39 10.33 15.04
C ASP A 56 -3.59 10.69 13.55
N GLU A 57 -2.74 11.57 13.00
CA GLU A 57 -2.76 11.91 11.57
C GLU A 57 -2.34 10.73 10.69
N GLY A 58 -1.33 9.97 11.11
CA GLY A 58 -0.86 8.80 10.36
C GLY A 58 -1.92 7.70 10.24
N ASP A 59 -2.71 7.50 11.30
CA ASP A 59 -3.79 6.51 11.32
C ASP A 59 -4.96 6.86 10.38
N GLN A 60 -5.14 8.16 10.07
CA GLN A 60 -6.13 8.64 9.11
C GLN A 60 -5.71 8.43 7.65
N LEU A 61 -4.40 8.35 7.39
CA LEU A 61 -3.85 8.19 6.03
C LEU A 61 -3.75 6.72 5.58
N MET A 62 -4.00 5.76 6.47
CA MET A 62 -3.96 4.33 6.16
C MET A 62 -5.15 3.84 5.32
N PHE A 63 -4.86 3.12 4.24
CA PHE A 63 -5.89 2.34 3.54
C PHE A 63 -6.28 1.11 4.35
N LYS A 64 -7.53 1.05 4.79
CA LYS A 64 -8.08 -0.07 5.56
C LYS A 64 -8.81 -1.04 4.63
N ILE A 65 -8.42 -2.31 4.68
CA ILE A 65 -9.12 -3.39 3.96
C ILE A 65 -10.32 -3.83 4.79
N LEU A 66 -11.51 -3.73 4.19
CA LEU A 66 -12.75 -4.13 4.84
C LEU A 66 -12.85 -5.65 4.97
N LYS A 67 -13.41 -6.11 6.08
CA LYS A 67 -13.69 -7.53 6.25
C LYS A 67 -14.79 -7.94 5.27
N ARG A 68 -14.62 -9.12 4.67
CA ARG A 68 -15.65 -9.70 3.79
C ARG A 68 -16.96 -9.82 4.58
N GLY A 69 -18.07 -9.38 3.98
CA GLY A 69 -19.40 -9.43 4.62
C GLY A 69 -19.68 -8.33 5.64
N GLU A 70 -18.71 -7.46 5.97
CA GLU A 70 -18.91 -6.38 6.94
C GLU A 70 -20.03 -5.41 6.53
N LYS A 71 -20.14 -5.12 5.23
CA LYS A 71 -21.24 -4.31 4.68
C LYS A 71 -22.61 -4.96 4.87
N LEU A 72 -22.70 -6.28 4.69
CA LEU A 72 -23.95 -7.03 4.89
C LEU A 72 -24.31 -7.05 6.37
N LYS A 73 -23.34 -7.33 7.23
CA LYS A 73 -23.52 -7.33 8.68
C LYS A 73 -24.02 -5.97 9.19
N LYS A 74 -23.40 -4.87 8.75
CA LYS A 74 -23.84 -3.51 9.10
C LYS A 74 -25.29 -3.22 8.67
N LYS A 75 -25.70 -3.71 7.49
CA LYS A 75 -27.08 -3.55 7.01
C LYS A 75 -28.12 -4.36 7.80
N LEU A 76 -27.75 -5.59 8.20
CA LEU A 76 -28.59 -6.43 9.07
C LEU A 76 -28.75 -5.78 10.46
N GLU A 77 -27.67 -5.22 11.00
CA GLU A 77 -27.69 -4.54 12.30
C GLU A 77 -28.45 -3.21 12.26
N SER A 78 -28.50 -2.52 11.12
CA SER A 78 -29.24 -1.28 10.94
C SER A 78 -30.72 -1.47 10.55
N GLY A 79 -31.19 -2.71 10.38
CA GLY A 79 -32.56 -3.02 9.96
C GLY A 79 -32.91 -2.54 8.54
N GLU A 80 -31.91 -2.28 7.70
CA GLU A 80 -32.10 -1.90 6.29
C GLU A 80 -32.32 -3.13 5.38
N ILE A 81 -32.14 -4.34 5.93
CA ILE A 81 -32.43 -5.65 5.34
C ILE A 81 -33.04 -6.53 6.44
#